data_AF-A0A1Q9NNB0-F1
#
_entry.id   AF-A0A1Q9NNB0-F1
#
_cell.length_a   1.000
_cell.length_b   1.000
_cell.length_c   1.000
_cell.angle_alpha   90.00
_cell.angle_beta   90.00
_cell.angle_gamma   90.00
#
_symmetry.space_group_name_H-M   'P 1'
#
loop_
_entity.id
_entity.type
_entity.pdbx_description
1 polymer ?
#
loop_
_entity_poly.entity_id
_entity_poly.type
_entity_poly.pdbx_seq_one_letter_code
_entity_poly.pdbx_strand_id
1 'polypeptide(L)'
;MDFRILDKYSKEHDWKKEKNYEKLFSLFKKPSIYHNEREKWYLLGILLEYFGAVFQSEKQELYLLWGTRDNNHFTIIQKTIDALIGLNTRGSYDEQEGIWTLRFG
;
A
#
# COMPACT_ATOMS: atom_id res chain seq x y z
N MET A 1 -4.72 -18.04 6.70
CA MET A 1 -4.86 -17.01 5.65
C MET A 1 -5.76 -17.59 4.57
N ASP A 2 -6.95 -17.03 4.36
CA ASP A 2 -7.88 -17.55 3.36
C ASP A 2 -7.39 -17.16 1.95
N PHE A 3 -7.07 -18.16 1.13
CA PHE A 3 -6.61 -17.96 -0.25
C PHE A 3 -7.64 -17.24 -1.11
N ARG A 4 -8.93 -17.24 -0.76
CA ARG A 4 -9.98 -16.51 -1.50
C ARG A 4 -9.88 -15.00 -1.35
N ILE A 5 -9.37 -14.53 -0.21
CA ILE A 5 -9.16 -13.10 0.05
C ILE A 5 -7.97 -12.62 -0.78
N LEU A 6 -6.85 -13.36 -0.71
CA LEU A 6 -5.71 -13.14 -1.60
C LEU A 6 -6.16 -13.15 -3.06
N ASP A 7 -6.99 -14.10 -3.46
CA ASP A 7 -7.51 -14.22 -4.82
C ASP A 7 -8.49 -13.08 -5.19
N LYS A 8 -9.31 -12.55 -4.27
CA LYS A 8 -10.15 -11.37 -4.50
C LYS A 8 -9.31 -10.11 -4.76
N TYR A 9 -8.32 -9.88 -3.90
CA TYR A 9 -7.41 -8.74 -4.01
C TYR A 9 -6.31 -8.94 -5.08
N SER A 10 -6.06 -10.18 -5.52
CA SER A 10 -5.10 -10.56 -6.56
C SER A 10 -5.74 -10.72 -7.96
N LYS A 11 -7.01 -11.12 -8.08
CA LYS A 11 -7.72 -11.25 -9.37
C LYS A 11 -8.20 -9.92 -9.91
N GLU A 12 -8.49 -8.94 -9.04
CA GLU A 12 -8.56 -7.53 -9.46
C GLU A 12 -7.21 -7.02 -10.02
N HIS A 13 -6.11 -7.72 -9.74
CA HIS A 13 -4.73 -7.39 -10.14
C HIS A 13 -4.28 -8.07 -11.45
N ASP A 14 -4.99 -9.10 -11.93
CA ASP A 14 -4.50 -9.96 -13.04
C ASP A 14 -4.79 -9.44 -14.46
N TRP A 15 -5.48 -8.31 -14.62
CA TRP A 15 -5.70 -7.68 -15.94
C TRP A 15 -4.84 -6.42 -16.19
N LYS A 16 -3.95 -6.06 -15.26
CA LYS A 16 -3.08 -4.85 -15.34
C LYS A 16 -1.63 -5.10 -14.91
N LYS A 17 -1.12 -6.32 -15.12
CA LYS A 17 0.30 -6.66 -14.95
C LYS A 17 1.26 -5.98 -15.94
N GLU A 18 0.78 -5.04 -16.76
CA GLU A 18 1.60 -3.88 -17.09
C GLU A 18 1.64 -2.97 -15.85
N LYS A 19 2.38 -3.41 -14.81
CA LYS A 19 2.99 -2.45 -13.88
C LYS A 19 3.64 -1.43 -14.80
N ASN A 20 3.20 -0.17 -14.74
CA ASN A 20 3.65 0.87 -15.65
C ASN A 20 5.12 1.16 -15.31
N TYR A 21 6.01 0.28 -15.76
CA TYR A 21 7.43 0.28 -15.45
C TYR A 21 8.04 1.59 -15.93
N GLU A 22 7.51 2.18 -17.00
CA GLU A 22 7.87 3.52 -17.47
C GLU A 22 7.62 4.58 -16.39
N LYS A 23 6.45 4.57 -15.74
CA LYS A 23 6.17 5.45 -14.59
C LYS A 23 7.10 5.17 -13.42
N LEU A 24 7.39 3.91 -13.11
CA LEU A 24 8.29 3.57 -12.00
C LEU A 24 9.74 4.02 -12.29
N PHE A 25 10.25 3.76 -13.49
CA PHE A 25 11.57 4.18 -13.92
C PHE A 25 11.70 5.70 -14.00
N SER A 26 10.66 6.42 -14.44
CA SER A 26 10.69 7.89 -14.44
C SER A 26 10.76 8.45 -13.01
N LEU A 27 10.08 7.82 -12.05
CA LEU A 27 10.19 8.17 -10.64
C LEU A 27 11.59 7.87 -10.07
N PHE A 28 12.22 6.76 -10.45
CA PHE A 28 13.59 6.46 -10.00
C PHE A 28 14.66 7.38 -10.58
N LYS A 29 14.45 7.92 -11.78
CA LYS A 29 15.35 8.93 -12.37
C LYS A 29 15.22 10.30 -11.70
N LYS A 30 14.09 10.55 -11.04
CA LYS A 30 13.80 11.81 -10.34
C LYS A 30 14.45 11.79 -8.95
N PRO A 31 15.28 12.78 -8.58
CA PRO A 31 15.85 12.86 -7.24
C PRO A 31 14.76 12.89 -6.15
N SER A 32 15.00 12.22 -5.03
CA SER A 32 13.98 11.96 -4.00
C SER A 32 13.34 13.23 -3.41
N ILE A 33 14.12 14.32 -3.32
CA ILE A 33 13.65 15.62 -2.83
C ILE A 33 12.53 16.23 -3.70
N TYR A 34 12.43 15.82 -4.96
CA TYR A 34 11.43 16.33 -5.89
C TYR A 34 10.17 15.45 -5.94
N HIS A 35 10.15 14.31 -5.26
CA HIS A 35 8.94 13.48 -5.21
C HIS A 35 7.83 14.21 -4.45
N ASN A 36 6.68 14.35 -5.10
CA ASN A 36 5.48 14.82 -4.41
C ASN A 36 4.90 13.69 -3.54
N GLU A 37 3.94 14.05 -2.69
CA GLU A 37 3.32 13.15 -1.73
C GLU A 37 2.73 11.88 -2.37
N ARG A 38 2.02 12.03 -3.50
CA ARG A 38 1.42 10.90 -4.23
C ARG A 38 2.48 9.98 -4.84
N GLU A 39 3.58 10.56 -5.32
CA GLU A 39 4.71 9.79 -5.85
C GLU A 39 5.40 8.99 -4.74
N LYS A 40 5.62 9.59 -3.57
CA LYS A 40 6.16 8.90 -2.39
C LYS A 40 5.25 7.76 -1.94
N TRP A 41 3.93 8.00 -1.89
CA TRP A 41 2.95 6.97 -1.56
C TRP A 41 2.94 5.83 -2.58
N TYR A 42 3.00 6.15 -3.87
CA TYR A 42 3.09 5.15 -4.93
C TYR A 42 4.34 4.28 -4.79
N LEU A 43 5.51 4.89 -4.55
CA LEU A 43 6.76 4.16 -4.34
C LEU A 43 6.71 3.26 -3.10
N LEU A 44 6.14 3.76 -1.99
CA LEU A 44 5.94 2.97 -0.78
C LEU A 44 4.97 1.80 -1.01
N GLY A 45 3.86 2.04 -1.68
CA GLY A 45 2.88 1.00 -2.02
C GLY A 45 3.53 -0.12 -2.83
N ILE A 46 4.28 0.24 -3.88
CA ILE A 46 5.05 -0.73 -4.68
C ILE A 46 6.09 -1.47 -3.84
N LEU A 47 6.79 -0.81 -2.92
CA LEU A 47 7.75 -1.46 -2.02
C LEU A 47 7.05 -2.50 -1.14
N LEU A 48 5.92 -2.14 -0.52
CA LEU A 48 5.21 -3.01 0.41
C LEU A 48 4.50 -4.18 -0.29
N GLU A 49 4.18 -4.07 -1.59
CA GLU A 49 3.75 -5.22 -2.39
C GLU A 49 4.80 -6.35 -2.41
N TYR A 50 6.10 -6.02 -2.41
CA TYR A 50 7.16 -7.04 -2.32
C TYR A 50 7.19 -7.77 -0.97
N PHE A 51 6.52 -7.22 0.05
CA PHE A 51 6.37 -7.82 1.38
C PHE A 51 4.98 -8.42 1.60
N GLY A 52 4.20 -8.64 0.53
CA GLY A 52 2.91 -9.31 0.60
C GLY A 52 1.72 -8.39 0.91
N ALA A 53 1.91 -7.07 0.91
CA ALA A 53 0.78 -6.14 0.87
C ALA A 53 0.13 -6.10 -0.52
N VAL A 54 -1.09 -5.59 -0.60
CA VAL A 54 -1.74 -5.29 -1.89
C VAL A 54 -1.89 -3.79 -2.03
N PHE A 55 -1.41 -3.21 -3.12
CA PHE A 55 -1.52 -1.78 -3.36
C PHE A 55 -2.44 -1.46 -4.54
N GLN A 56 -3.58 -0.84 -4.27
CA GLN A 56 -4.50 -0.34 -5.30
C GLN A 56 -4.19 1.11 -5.63
N SER A 57 -3.28 1.30 -6.60
CA SER A 57 -2.78 2.63 -6.97
C SER A 57 -3.87 3.61 -7.45
N GLU A 58 -4.95 3.13 -8.08
CA GLU A 58 -6.06 3.99 -8.54
C GLU A 58 -6.84 4.58 -7.36
N LYS A 59 -7.04 3.78 -6.30
CA LYS A 59 -7.74 4.18 -5.08
C LYS A 59 -6.81 4.81 -4.04
N GLN A 60 -5.49 4.71 -4.25
CA GLN A 60 -4.46 5.10 -3.29
C GLN A 60 -4.60 4.35 -1.94
N GLU A 61 -4.99 3.07 -2.01
CA GLU A 61 -5.20 2.22 -0.84
C GLU A 61 -4.15 1.11 -0.77
N LEU A 62 -3.64 0.88 0.44
CA LEU A 62 -2.71 -0.19 0.77
C LEU A 62 -3.39 -1.15 1.74
N TYR A 63 -3.51 -2.41 1.35
CA TYR A 63 -4.09 -3.47 2.15
C TYR A 63 -2.99 -4.33 2.77
N LEU A 64 -2.97 -4.40 4.09
CA LEU A 64 -2.09 -5.24 4.89
C LEU A 64 -2.88 -6.46 5.37
N LEU A 65 -2.50 -7.64 4.89
CA LEU A 65 -3.24 -8.89 5.08
C LEU A 65 -2.83 -9.60 6.39
N TRP A 66 -2.84 -8.87 7.50
CA TRP A 66 -2.29 -9.36 8.78
C TRP A 66 -3.26 -10.22 9.61
N GLY A 67 -4.52 -10.39 9.19
CA GLY A 67 -5.47 -11.38 9.72
C GLY A 67 -5.93 -11.17 11.18
N THR A 68 -5.25 -10.32 11.95
CA THR A 68 -5.51 -10.08 13.37
C THR A 68 -5.66 -8.58 13.61
N ARG A 69 -6.69 -8.20 14.39
CA ARG A 69 -6.86 -6.82 14.83
C ARG A 69 -5.86 -6.48 15.93
N ASP A 70 -4.74 -5.89 15.54
CA ASP A 70 -3.73 -5.36 16.46
C ASP A 70 -3.55 -3.85 16.22
N ASN A 71 -4.30 -3.05 16.96
CA ASN A 71 -4.30 -1.59 16.82
C ASN A 71 -2.92 -0.98 17.18
N ASN A 72 -2.17 -1.60 18.09
CA ASN A 72 -0.88 -1.08 18.55
C ASN A 72 0.18 -1.28 17.47
N HIS A 73 0.30 -2.50 16.94
CA HIS A 73 1.19 -2.76 15.81
C HIS A 73 0.80 -1.93 14.59
N PHE A 74 -0.49 -1.84 14.30
CA PHE A 74 -0.97 -1.01 13.19
C PHE A 74 -0.58 0.46 13.37
N THR A 75 -0.76 1.03 14.56
CA THR A 75 -0.38 2.42 14.86
C THR A 75 1.12 2.64 14.68
N ILE A 76 1.95 1.68 15.08
CA ILE A 76 3.41 1.74 14.87
C ILE A 76 3.74 1.77 13.38
N ILE A 77 3.13 0.87 12.58
CA ILE A 77 3.32 0.83 11.14
C ILE A 77 2.87 2.15 10.50
N GLN A 78 1.67 2.62 10.83
CA GLN A 78 1.11 3.86 10.30
C GLN A 78 2.04 5.05 10.59
N LYS A 79 2.45 5.24 11.85
CA LYS A 79 3.37 6.33 12.23
C LYS A 79 4.74 6.21 11.56
N THR A 80 5.24 4.99 11.36
CA THR A 80 6.52 4.75 10.67
C THR A 80 6.40 5.14 9.20
N ILE A 81 5.32 4.71 8.54
CA ILE A 81 5.01 5.06 7.16
C ILE A 81 4.90 6.58 7.03
N ASP A 82 4.08 7.21 7.87
CA ASP A 82 3.85 8.66 7.91
C ASP A 82 5.16 9.43 8.06
N ALA A 83 6.06 8.98 8.94
CA ALA A 83 7.37 9.59 9.14
C ALA A 83 8.31 9.43 7.92
N LEU A 84 8.27 8.29 7.23
CA LEU A 84 9.12 8.02 6.07
C LEU A 84 8.72 8.87 4.85
N ILE A 85 7.42 9.06 4.63
CA ILE A 85 6.92 9.77 3.46
C ILE A 85 6.57 11.24 3.75
N GLY A 86 6.46 11.60 5.04
CA GLY A 86 6.09 12.93 5.51
C GLY A 86 4.61 13.23 5.35
N LEU A 87 3.73 12.24 5.52
CA LEU A 87 2.28 12.36 5.28
C LEU A 87 1.48 11.84 6.47
N ASN A 88 0.22 12.24 6.57
CA ASN A 88 -0.73 11.65 7.51
C ASN A 88 -1.64 10.68 6.76
N THR A 89 -1.45 9.38 6.96
CA THR A 89 -2.34 8.36 6.39
C THR A 89 -3.54 8.11 7.30
N ARG A 90 -4.58 7.46 6.76
CA ARG A 90 -5.75 7.01 7.54
C ARG A 90 -5.86 5.50 7.49
N GLY A 91 -6.10 4.89 8.65
CA GLY A 91 -6.23 3.45 8.81
C GLY A 91 -7.65 2.99 9.10
N SER A 92 -8.04 1.83 8.58
CA SER A 92 -9.25 1.10 8.98
C SER A 92 -9.02 -0.41 8.99
N TYR A 93 -9.74 -1.14 9.83
CA TYR A 93 -9.73 -2.60 9.86
C TYR A 93 -11.07 -3.16 9.38
N ASP A 94 -11.03 -4.13 8.48
CA ASP A 94 -12.16 -4.96 8.09
C ASP A 94 -12.17 -6.25 8.93
N GLU A 95 -13.14 -6.37 9.83
CA GLU A 95 -13.32 -7.55 10.70
C GLU A 95 -13.74 -8.80 9.95
N GLN A 96 -14.45 -8.66 8.82
CA GLN A 96 -14.95 -9.80 8.05
C GLN A 96 -13.81 -10.42 7.24
N GLU A 97 -12.95 -9.57 6.69
CA GLU A 97 -11.83 -10.02 5.83
C GLU A 97 -10.50 -10.13 6.60
N GLY A 98 -10.43 -9.58 7.81
CA GLY A 98 -9.21 -9.55 8.62
C GLY A 98 -8.12 -8.68 8.02
N ILE A 99 -8.49 -7.57 7.36
CA ILE A 99 -7.59 -6.73 6.56
C ILE A 99 -7.45 -5.35 7.18
N TRP A 100 -6.21 -4.88 7.25
CA TRP A 100 -5.91 -3.48 7.54
C TRP A 100 -5.78 -2.69 6.24
N THR A 101 -6.49 -1.58 6.11
CA THR A 101 -6.37 -0.66 4.97
C THR A 101 -5.72 0.63 5.45
N LEU A 102 -4.62 1.03 4.82
CA LEU A 102 -4.13 2.41 4.86
C LEU A 102 -4.58 3.15 3.61
N ARG A 103 -5.05 4.37 3.79
CA ARG A 103 -5.43 5.29 2.72
C ARG A 103 -4.54 6.52 2.75
N PHE A 104 -4.20 7.00 1.57
CA PHE A 104 -3.65 8.34 1.39
C PHE A 104 -4.61 9.39 1.98
N GLY A 105 -4.07 10.35 2.75
CA GLY A 105 -4.82 11.28 3.61
C GLY A 105 -5.52 12.44 2.92
#